data_AF-A0A4Q6CB81-F1
#
_entry.id   AF-A0A4Q6CB81-F1
#
_cell.length_a   1.000
_cell.length_b   1.000
_cell.length_c   1.000
_cell.angle_alpha   90.00
_cell.angle_beta   90.00
_cell.angle_gamma   90.00
#
_symmetry.space_group_name_H-M   'P 1'
#
loop_
_entity.id
_entity.type
_entity.pdbx_description
1 polymer ?
#
loop_
_entity_poly.entity_id
_entity_poly.type
_entity_poly.pdbx_seq_one_letter_code
_entity_poly.pdbx_strand_id
1 'polypeptide(L)'
;MNAADSDYDYDLVVIGGGSGGLAGAFRAAAHGARVALLEPGEFGGTCVNVGCVPKKAMWLAAELAQRMDLASRLGFPVSAPALDWREFIVHRQRYIAGIHDSYRKRLDAAGIVHMPCRG
;
A
#
# COMPACT_ATOMS: atom_id res chain seq x y z
N MET A 1 24.19 -7.65 28.65
CA MET A 1 24.28 -6.19 28.50
C MET A 1 22.94 -5.63 28.96
N ASN A 2 22.90 -5.09 30.18
CA ASN A 2 21.67 -4.58 30.79
C ASN A 2 21.30 -3.25 30.13
N ALA A 3 20.08 -3.19 29.58
CA ALA A 3 19.44 -1.97 29.13
C ALA A 3 19.06 -1.15 30.37
N ALA A 4 19.94 -0.22 30.75
CA ALA A 4 19.62 0.80 31.75
C ALA A 4 19.25 2.08 31.01
N ASP A 5 18.04 2.57 31.28
CA ASP A 5 17.42 3.85 30.92
C ASP A 5 17.71 4.40 29.51
N SER A 6 16.81 4.10 28.57
CA SER A 6 16.64 5.02 27.43
C SER A 6 15.81 6.21 27.89
N ASP A 7 16.37 7.42 27.85
CA ASP A 7 15.69 8.71 28.07
C ASP A 7 14.64 9.04 26.98
N TYR A 8 14.23 8.02 26.21
CA TYR A 8 13.37 8.11 25.04
C TYR A 8 12.20 7.13 25.16
N ASP A 9 11.01 7.61 24.78
CA ASP A 9 9.77 6.82 24.77
C ASP A 9 9.79 5.67 23.75
N TYR A 10 10.59 5.78 22.69
CA TYR A 10 10.67 4.85 21.57
C TYR A 10 12.12 4.49 21.23
N ASP A 11 12.33 3.26 20.77
CA ASP A 11 13.63 2.77 20.31
C ASP A 11 13.86 3.11 18.81
N LEU A 12 12.76 3.33 18.07
CA LEU A 12 12.80 3.76 16.67
C LEU A 12 11.65 4.72 16.36
N VAL A 13 11.99 5.85 15.72
CA VAL A 13 11.01 6.74 15.10
C VAL A 13 11.15 6.65 13.58
N VAL A 14 10.05 6.33 12.91
CA VAL A 14 9.97 6.25 11.45
C VAL A 14 9.20 7.44 10.91
N ILE A 15 9.82 8.19 10.01
CA ILE A 15 9.20 9.35 9.35
C ILE A 15 8.79 8.90 7.94
N GLY A 16 7.48 8.76 7.74
CA GLY A 16 6.86 8.34 6.48
C GLY A 16 6.39 6.88 6.50
N GLY A 17 5.10 6.69 6.26
CA GLY A 17 4.41 5.41 6.09
C GLY A 17 4.46 4.86 4.67
N GLY A 18 5.54 5.13 3.93
CA GLY A 18 5.81 4.53 2.63
C GLY A 18 6.37 3.12 2.72
N SER A 19 6.69 2.49 1.57
CA SER A 19 7.19 1.11 1.52
C SER A 19 8.39 0.87 2.44
N GLY A 20 9.39 1.75 2.42
CA GLY A 20 10.59 1.62 3.26
C GLY A 20 10.30 1.83 4.74
N GLY A 21 9.54 2.87 5.09
CA GLY A 21 9.22 3.18 6.48
C GLY A 21 8.37 2.09 7.14
N LEU A 22 7.31 1.64 6.48
CA LEU A 22 6.49 0.54 6.98
C LEU A 22 7.30 -0.75 7.13
N ALA A 23 8.14 -1.10 6.14
CA ALA A 23 8.97 -2.30 6.22
C ALA A 23 9.95 -2.25 7.39
N GLY A 24 10.62 -1.10 7.59
CA GLY A 24 11.52 -0.89 8.73
C GLY A 24 10.80 -0.94 10.07
N ALA A 25 9.65 -0.25 10.18
CA ALA A 25 8.84 -0.23 11.39
C ALA A 25 8.38 -1.64 11.80
N PHE A 26 7.80 -2.40 10.86
CA PHE A 26 7.38 -3.77 11.13
C PHE A 26 8.54 -4.68 11.51
N ARG A 27 9.69 -4.55 10.85
CA ARG A 27 10.87 -5.37 11.16
C ARG A 27 11.41 -5.06 12.54
N ALA A 28 11.49 -3.79 12.93
CA ALA A 28 11.95 -3.38 14.26
C ALA A 28 10.99 -3.86 15.36
N ALA A 29 9.68 -3.66 15.18
CA ALA A 29 8.67 -4.13 16.13
C ALA A 29 8.70 -5.66 16.28
N ALA A 30 8.90 -6.41 15.19
CA ALA A 30 9.04 -7.87 15.23
C ALA A 30 10.28 -8.35 16.03
N HIS A 31 11.24 -7.48 16.29
CA HIS A 31 12.41 -7.74 17.14
C HIS A 31 12.30 -7.10 18.53
N GLY A 32 11.11 -6.62 18.91
CA GLY A 32 10.82 -6.11 20.26
C GLY A 32 11.10 -4.62 20.48
N ALA A 33 11.45 -3.86 19.44
CA ALA A 33 11.62 -2.41 19.56
C ALA A 33 10.27 -1.69 19.74
N ARG A 34 10.23 -0.67 20.60
CA ARG A 34 9.13 0.29 20.68
C ARG A 34 9.23 1.24 19.50
N VAL A 35 8.25 1.23 18.60
CA VAL A 35 8.30 2.01 17.36
C VAL A 35 7.18 3.05 17.32
N ALA A 36 7.55 4.28 17.01
CA ALA A 36 6.63 5.32 16.57
C ALA A 36 6.76 5.53 15.05
N LEU A 37 5.65 5.64 14.34
CA LEU A 37 5.59 5.93 12.91
C LEU A 37 4.77 7.19 12.68
N LEU A 38 5.40 8.22 12.12
CA LEU A 38 4.77 9.46 11.69
C LEU A 38 4.35 9.35 10.22
N GLU A 39 3.06 9.39 9.94
CA GLU A 39 2.54 9.48 8.58
C GLU A 39 1.26 10.33 8.57
N PRO A 40 1.32 11.56 8.04
CA PRO A 40 0.17 12.45 7.99
C PRO A 40 -0.80 12.18 6.83
N GLY A 41 -0.41 11.35 5.85
CA GLY A 41 -1.22 10.96 4.71
C GLY A 41 -1.64 9.49 4.75
N GLU A 42 -1.90 8.93 3.57
CA GLU A 42 -2.31 7.54 3.42
C GLU A 42 -1.13 6.56 3.49
N PHE A 43 -1.33 5.44 4.20
CA PHE A 43 -0.32 4.38 4.29
C PHE A 43 0.05 3.78 2.93
N GLY A 44 1.28 3.28 2.85
CA GLY A 44 1.85 2.71 1.63
C GLY A 44 2.54 3.74 0.72
N GLY A 45 2.44 5.03 1.05
CA GLY A 45 3.13 6.13 0.38
C GLY A 45 2.91 6.15 -1.13
N THR A 46 3.93 6.56 -1.89
CA THR A 46 3.83 6.68 -3.35
C THR A 46 3.45 5.37 -4.02
N CYS A 47 4.06 4.25 -3.62
CA CYS A 47 3.88 2.95 -4.26
C CYS A 47 2.41 2.52 -4.32
N VAL A 48 1.71 2.66 -3.19
CA VAL A 48 0.31 2.24 -3.06
C VAL A 48 -0.65 3.27 -3.64
N ASN A 49 -0.43 4.55 -3.38
CA ASN A 49 -1.44 5.57 -3.66
C ASN A 49 -1.38 6.09 -5.10
N VAL A 50 -0.18 6.31 -5.63
CA VAL A 50 0.03 7.01 -6.90
C VAL A 50 1.17 6.40 -7.75
N GLY A 51 1.51 5.15 -7.47
CA GLY A 51 2.70 4.50 -8.01
C GLY A 51 2.40 3.10 -8.53
N CYS A 52 3.15 2.12 -8.04
CA CYS A 52 3.13 0.75 -8.54
C CYS A 52 1.73 0.10 -8.57
N VAL A 53 0.94 0.29 -7.51
CA VAL A 53 -0.39 -0.33 -7.39
C VAL A 53 -1.37 0.19 -8.45
N PRO A 54 -1.69 1.49 -8.50
CA PRO A 54 -2.59 2.00 -9.54
C PRO A 54 -2.01 1.80 -10.94
N LYS A 55 -0.68 1.92 -11.12
CA LYS A 55 -0.02 1.66 -12.41
C LYS A 55 -0.24 0.22 -12.88
N LYS A 56 -0.07 -0.79 -12.01
CA LYS A 56 -0.25 -2.19 -12.41
C LYS A 56 -1.70 -2.53 -12.73
N ALA A 57 -2.67 -1.93 -12.03
CA ALA A 57 -4.08 -2.07 -12.38
C ALA A 57 -4.34 -1.54 -13.81
N MET A 58 -3.81 -0.36 -14.13
CA MET A 58 -3.98 0.27 -15.45
C MET A 58 -3.31 -0.55 -16.56
N TRP A 59 -2.12 -1.09 -16.26
CA TRP A 59 -1.44 -2.02 -17.17
C TRP A 59 -2.26 -3.28 -17.43
N LEU A 60 -2.91 -3.85 -16.42
CA LEU A 60 -3.77 -5.03 -16.58
C LEU A 60 -4.97 -4.74 -17.50
N ALA A 61 -5.60 -3.56 -17.36
CA ALA A 61 -6.69 -3.15 -18.23
C ALA A 61 -6.24 -3.02 -19.70
N ALA A 62 -5.06 -2.43 -19.93
CA ALA A 62 -4.47 -2.31 -21.27
C ALA A 62 -4.12 -3.69 -21.86
N GLU A 63 -3.50 -4.57 -21.07
CA GLU A 63 -3.18 -5.93 -21.51
C GLU A 63 -4.44 -6.73 -21.86
N LEU A 64 -5.51 -6.60 -21.06
CA LEU A 64 -6.77 -7.29 -21.32
C LEU A 64 -7.39 -6.83 -22.65
N ALA A 65 -7.37 -5.54 -22.93
CA ALA A 65 -7.84 -5.00 -24.22
C ALA A 65 -7.06 -5.59 -25.40
N GLN A 66 -5.72 -5.68 -25.30
CA GLN A 66 -4.88 -6.29 -26.33
C GLN A 66 -5.17 -7.80 -26.50
N ARG A 67 -5.37 -8.52 -25.40
CA ARG A 67 -5.70 -9.95 -25.43
C ARG A 67 -7.07 -10.22 -26.06
N MET A 68 -8.06 -9.36 -25.80
CA MET A 68 -9.39 -9.45 -26.42
C MET A 68 -9.33 -9.22 -27.93
N ASP A 69 -8.55 -8.23 -28.39
CA ASP A 69 -8.31 -8.01 -29.82
C ASP A 69 -7.65 -9.24 -30.48
N LEU A 70 -6.60 -9.78 -29.84
CA LEU A 70 -5.94 -10.98 -30.33
C LEU A 70 -6.88 -12.19 -30.40
N ALA A 71 -7.70 -12.41 -29.37
CA ALA A 71 -8.66 -13.50 -29.34
C ALA A 71 -9.66 -13.41 -30.51
N SER A 72 -10.18 -12.21 -30.78
CA SER A 72 -11.05 -11.99 -31.94
C SER A 72 -10.36 -12.34 -33.26
N ARG A 73 -9.08 -11.99 -33.44
CA ARG A 73 -8.31 -12.31 -34.66
C ARG A 73 -8.05 -13.80 -34.84
N LEU A 74 -8.02 -14.56 -33.75
CA LEU A 74 -7.83 -16.00 -33.75
C LEU A 74 -9.15 -16.79 -33.91
N GLY A 75 -10.28 -16.10 -34.13
CA GLY A 75 -11.58 -16.72 -34.37
C GLY A 75 -12.36 -17.05 -33.10
N PHE A 76 -11.92 -16.59 -31.92
CA PHE A 76 -12.75 -16.67 -30.72
C PHE A 76 -13.92 -15.67 -30.85
N PRO A 77 -15.17 -16.07 -30.56
CA PRO A 77 -16.33 -15.20 -30.66
C PRO A 77 -16.41 -14.25 -29.45
N VAL A 78 -15.46 -13.32 -29.38
CA VAL A 78 -15.36 -12.31 -28.31
C VAL A 78 -15.67 -10.94 -28.90
N SER A 79 -16.63 -10.21 -28.33
CA SER A 79 -16.75 -8.78 -28.59
C SER A 79 -15.79 -8.04 -27.66
N ALA A 80 -15.11 -7.00 -28.15
CA ALA A 80 -14.27 -6.13 -27.33
C ALA A 80 -15.08 -4.91 -26.88
N PRO A 81 -15.81 -4.96 -25.74
CA PRO A 81 -16.51 -3.80 -25.23
C PRO A 81 -15.52 -2.71 -24.82
N ALA A 82 -15.94 -1.46 -24.93
CA ALA A 82 -15.19 -0.35 -24.35
C ALA A 82 -15.08 -0.55 -22.83
N LEU A 83 -13.90 -0.30 -22.28
CA LEU A 83 -13.70 -0.29 -20.83
C LEU A 83 -14.57 0.81 -20.21
N ASP A 84 -15.46 0.47 -19.28
CA ASP A 84 -16.08 1.47 -18.42
C ASP A 84 -14.99 2.03 -17.49
N TRP A 85 -14.51 3.21 -17.86
CA TRP A 85 -13.45 3.88 -17.11
C TRP A 85 -13.87 4.23 -15.68
N ARG A 86 -15.13 4.63 -15.47
CA ARG A 86 -15.57 5.06 -14.14
C ARG A 86 -15.63 3.87 -13.21
N GLU A 87 -16.25 2.77 -13.66
CA GLU A 87 -16.33 1.54 -12.89
C GLU A 87 -14.94 0.99 -12.59
N PHE A 88 -14.05 0.95 -13.58
CA PHE A 88 -12.67 0.50 -13.40
C PHE A 88 -11.91 1.32 -12.33
N ILE A 89 -12.04 2.64 -12.35
CA ILE A 89 -11.42 3.51 -11.34
C ILE A 89 -12.01 3.24 -9.95
N VAL A 90 -13.31 2.99 -9.83
CA VAL A 90 -13.95 2.61 -8.55
C VAL A 90 -13.34 1.31 -8.01
N HIS A 91 -13.17 0.28 -8.84
CA HIS A 91 -12.53 -0.98 -8.42
C HIS A 91 -11.07 -0.77 -7.99
N ARG A 92 -10.31 0.02 -8.74
CA ARG A 92 -8.92 0.36 -8.42
C ARG A 92 -8.82 1.06 -7.06
N GLN A 93 -9.68 2.05 -6.80
CA GLN A 93 -9.66 2.78 -5.52
C GLN A 93 -10.11 1.90 -4.36
N ARG A 94 -11.10 1.01 -4.56
CA ARG A 94 -11.50 0.03 -3.54
C ARG A 94 -10.34 -0.90 -3.16
N TYR A 95 -9.54 -1.33 -4.13
CA TYR A 95 -8.36 -2.15 -3.86
C TYR A 95 -7.31 -1.39 -3.04
N ILE A 96 -7.04 -0.12 -3.37
CA ILE A 96 -6.12 0.75 -2.61
C ILE A 96 -6.62 0.96 -1.18
N ALA A 97 -7.90 1.24 -0.98
CA ALA A 97 -8.50 1.38 0.35
C ALA A 97 -8.33 0.11 1.20
N GLY A 98 -8.49 -1.08 0.61
CA GLY A 98 -8.23 -2.34 1.29
C GLY A 98 -6.76 -2.50 1.75
N ILE A 99 -5.80 -1.94 1.01
CA ILE A 99 -4.39 -1.91 1.42
C ILE A 99 -4.20 -0.98 2.63
N HIS A 100 -4.86 0.18 2.66
CA HIS A 100 -4.80 1.11 3.81
C HIS A 100 -5.30 0.43 5.08
N ASP A 101 -6.45 -0.23 5.01
CA ASP A 101 -7.03 -0.96 6.13
C ASP A 101 -6.12 -2.11 6.59
N SER A 102 -5.49 -2.80 5.65
CA SER A 102 -4.51 -3.85 5.95
C SER A 102 -3.30 -3.31 6.71
N TYR A 103 -2.73 -2.17 6.29
CA TYR A 103 -1.62 -1.55 7.01
C TYR A 103 -2.01 -1.08 8.41
N ARG A 104 -3.18 -0.46 8.56
CA ARG A 104 -3.68 -0.03 9.89
C ARG A 104 -3.78 -1.21 10.85
N LYS A 105 -4.45 -2.29 10.44
CA LYS A 105 -4.57 -3.52 11.24
C LYS A 105 -3.22 -4.12 11.61
N ARG A 106 -2.26 -4.09 10.69
CA ARG A 106 -0.91 -4.63 10.93
C ARG A 106 -0.10 -3.77 11.89
N LEU A 107 -0.25 -2.44 11.83
CA LEU A 107 0.39 -1.52 12.79
C LEU A 107 -0.15 -1.77 14.19
N ASP A 108 -1.48 -1.85 14.33
CA ASP A 108 -2.15 -2.14 15.60
C ASP A 108 -1.68 -3.49 16.18
N ALA A 109 -1.67 -4.54 15.35
CA ALA A 109 -1.23 -5.88 15.75
C ALA A 109 0.26 -5.94 16.12
N ALA A 110 1.09 -5.06 15.56
CA ALA A 110 2.51 -4.97 15.87
C ALA A 110 2.83 -4.03 17.04
N GLY A 111 1.83 -3.38 17.63
CA GLY A 111 2.02 -2.39 18.71
C GLY A 111 2.80 -1.15 18.27
N ILE A 112 2.78 -0.82 16.97
CA ILE A 112 3.47 0.37 16.43
C ILE A 112 2.55 1.58 16.61
N VAL A 113 3.03 2.61 17.30
CA VAL A 113 2.27 3.84 17.51
C VAL A 113 2.25 4.66 16.22
N HIS A 114 1.06 4.97 15.71
CA HIS A 114 0.89 5.87 14.56
C HIS A 114 0.64 7.31 15.03
N MET A 115 1.42 8.25 14.48
CA MET A 115 1.27 9.68 14.69
C MET A 115 0.77 10.35 13.40
N PRO A 116 -0.52 10.75 13.32
CA PRO A 116 -1.14 11.25 12.09
C PRO A 116 -0.93 12.75 11.81
N CYS A 117 0.03 13.41 12.46
CA CYS A 117 0.16 14.88 12.41
C CYS A 117 1.36 15.36 11.58
N ARG A 118 1.17 16.47 10.87
CA ARG A 118 2.26 17.42 10.58
C ARG A 118 2.25 18.37 11.78
N GLY A 119 3.40 18.53 12.44
CA GLY A 119 3.53 19.46 13.57
C GLY A 119 3.10 20.88 13.24
#